data_AF-A0A7X6ZCH9-F1
#
_entry.id   AF-A0A7X6ZCH9-F1
#
_cell.length_a   1.000
_cell.length_b   1.000
_cell.length_c   1.000
_cell.angle_alpha   90.00
_cell.angle_beta   90.00
_cell.angle_gamma   90.00
#
_symmetry.space_group_name_H-M   'P 1'
#
loop_
_entity.id
_entity.type
_entity.pdbx_description
1 polymer ?
#
loop_
_entity_poly.entity_id
_entity_poly.type
_entity_poly.pdbx_seq_one_letter_code
_entity_poly.pdbx_strand_id
1 'polypeptide(L)' 'MAVRFSVLTLFPDQVKGALDHSITGRAIDRGLIEIETIDIRNFAVNDYGQVDDAP' A
#
# COMPACT_ATOMS: atom_id res chain seq x y z
N MET A 1 -10.36 -1.72 -18.41
CA MET A 1 -9.95 -0.77 -17.36
C MET A 1 -9.75 -1.58 -16.09
N ALA A 2 -8.57 -1.48 -15.48
CA ALA A 2 -8.31 -2.10 -14.18
C ALA A 2 -8.97 -1.28 -13.07
N VAL A 3 -9.43 -1.93 -12.00
CA VAL A 3 -9.85 -1.22 -10.78
C VAL A 3 -8.61 -0.92 -9.95
N ARG A 4 -8.39 0.35 -9.58
CA ARG A 4 -7.23 0.78 -8.81
C ARG A 4 -7.57 0.91 -7.33
N PHE A 5 -6.73 0.34 -6.48
CA PHE A 5 -6.78 0.48 -5.02
C PHE A 5 -5.49 1.13 -4.52
N SER A 6 -5.62 2.27 -3.84
CA SER A 6 -4.51 2.91 -3.14
C SER A 6 -4.61 2.63 -1.65
N VAL A 7 -3.56 2.08 -1.06
CA VAL A 7 -3.49 1.70 0.36
C VAL A 7 -2.48 2.60 1.06
N LEU A 8 -2.99 3.43 1.97
CA LEU A 8 -2.18 4.23 2.89
C LEU A 8 -1.79 3.36 4.09
N THR A 9 -0.51 3.15 4.32
CA THR A 9 -0.01 2.23 5.35
C THR A 9 1.37 2.62 5.86
N LEU A 10 1.74 2.14 7.04
CA LEU A 10 3.12 2.16 7.55
C LEU A 10 3.95 0.96 7.06
N PHE A 11 3.30 -0.04 6.46
CA PHE A 11 3.92 -1.32 6.08
C PHE A 11 3.61 -1.68 4.62
N PRO A 12 4.12 -0.91 3.63
CA PRO A 12 3.81 -1.12 2.22
C PRO A 12 4.19 -2.53 1.73
N ASP A 13 5.34 -3.05 2.14
CA ASP A 13 5.81 -4.37 1.69
C ASP A 13 4.95 -5.52 2.22
N GLN A 14 4.38 -5.38 3.42
CA GLN A 14 3.46 -6.38 3.97
C GLN A 14 2.16 -6.42 3.16
N VAL A 15 1.64 -5.25 2.78
CA VAL A 15 0.44 -5.17 1.93
C VAL A 15 0.71 -5.77 0.55
N LYS A 16 1.84 -5.44 -0.08
CA LYS A 16 2.23 -6.04 -1.37
C LYS A 16 2.36 -7.55 -1.26
N GLY A 17 3.12 -8.04 -0.29
CA GLY A 17 3.33 -9.48 -0.09
C GLY A 17 2.02 -10.23 0.20
N ALA A 18 1.10 -9.63 0.95
CA ALA A 18 -0.21 -10.25 1.20
C ALA A 18 -1.07 -10.37 -0.07
N LEU A 19 -0.94 -9.43 -1.01
CA LEU A 19 -1.82 -9.29 -2.18
C LEU A 19 -1.23 -9.85 -3.48
N ASP A 20 0.08 -10.07 -3.59
CA ASP A 20 0.69 -10.57 -4.84
C ASP A 20 0.50 -12.07 -5.09
N HIS A 21 -0.16 -12.79 -4.17
CA HIS A 21 -0.29 -14.24 -4.25
C HIS A 21 -1.66 -14.71 -4.75
N SER A 22 -1.71 -15.95 -5.24
CA SER A 22 -2.95 -16.69 -5.57
C SER A 22 -3.93 -15.89 -6.46
N ILE A 23 -5.19 -15.71 -6.05
CA ILE A 23 -6.25 -15.08 -6.85
C ILE A 23 -5.95 -13.61 -7.12
N THR A 24 -5.48 -12.87 -6.11
CA THR A 24 -5.18 -11.44 -6.23
C THR A 24 -3.93 -11.20 -7.07
N GLY A 25 -2.88 -12.02 -6.90
CA GLY A 25 -1.70 -12.01 -7.76
C GLY A 25 -2.04 -12.20 -9.23
N ARG A 26 -2.83 -13.23 -9.56
CA ARG A 26 -3.29 -13.46 -10.94
C ARG A 26 -4.16 -12.32 -11.48
N ALA A 27 -4.93 -11.64 -10.63
CA ALA A 27 -5.74 -10.50 -11.04
C ALA A 27 -4.87 -9.27 -11.36
N ILE A 28 -3.79 -9.05 -10.60
CA ILE A 28 -2.77 -8.03 -10.86
C ILE A 28 -2.05 -8.35 -12.19
N ASP A 29 -1.57 -9.59 -12.36
CA ASP A 29 -0.87 -10.03 -13.60
C ASP A 29 -1.73 -9.86 -14.85
N ARG A 30 -3.05 -10.07 -14.72
CA ARG A 30 -4.02 -9.91 -15.81
C ARG A 30 -4.47 -8.45 -16.01
N GLY A 31 -3.96 -7.50 -15.21
CA GLY A 31 -4.37 -6.09 -15.27
C GLY A 31 -5.85 -5.87 -14.96
N LEU A 32 -6.46 -6.73 -14.15
CA LEU A 32 -7.86 -6.57 -13.70
C LEU A 32 -7.95 -5.62 -12.50
N ILE A 33 -6.92 -5.64 -11.66
CA ILE A 33 -6.76 -4.74 -10.52
C ILE A 33 -5.34 -4.16 -10.50
N GLU A 34 -5.19 -2.99 -9.92
CA GLU A 34 -3.91 -2.35 -9.62
C GLU A 34 -3.86 -2.02 -8.12
N ILE A 35 -2.74 -2.35 -7.47
CA ILE A 35 -2.51 -2.02 -6.06
C ILE A 35 -1.35 -1.02 -5.97
N GLU A 36 -1.66 0.16 -5.45
CA GLU A 36 -0.68 1.18 -5.08
C GLU A 36 -0.55 1.22 -3.56
N THR A 37 0.65 1.04 -3.03
CA THR A 37 0.91 1.20 -1.59
C THR A 37 1.66 2.48 -1.34
N ILE A 38 1.15 3.31 -0.44
CA ILE A 38 1.70 4.61 -0.09
C ILE A 38 2.17 4.55 1.36
N ASP A 39 3.47 4.75 1.56
CA ASP A 39 4.03 4.88 2.90
C ASP A 39 3.74 6.27 3.46
N ILE A 40 2.88 6.34 4.47
CA ILE A 40 2.45 7.63 5.05
C ILE A 40 3.58 8.35 5.80
N ARG A 41 4.68 7.65 6.17
CA ARG A 41 5.86 8.27 6.79
C ARG A 41 6.55 9.27 5.86
N ASN A 42 6.43 9.08 4.54
CA ASN A 42 6.96 10.01 3.55
C ASN A 42 6.22 11.37 3.54
N PHE A 43 5.09 11.47 4.25
CA PHE A 43 4.28 12.68 4.38
C PHE A 43 4.34 13.27 5.80
N ALA A 44 5.17 12.71 6.68
CA ALA A 44 5.41 13.29 7.98
C ALA A 44 6.07 14.67 7.83
N VAL A 45 5.58 15.65 8.57
CA VAL A 45 6.09 17.04 8.55
C VAL A 45 7.27 17.25 9.51
N ASN A 46 7.70 16.19 10.20
CA ASN A 46 8.82 16.18 11.15
C ASN A 46 9.99 15.36 10.59
N ASP A 47 11.19 15.64 11.08
CA ASP A 47 12.42 14.99 10.62
C ASP A 47 12.52 13.49 10.98
N TYR A 48 11.64 13.01 11.87
CA TYR A 48 11.68 11.65 12.41
C TYR A 48 10.72 10.68 11.72
N GLY A 49 9.89 11.16 10.78
CA GLY A 49 8.87 10.32 10.15
C GLY A 49 7.75 9.88 11.10
N GLN A 50 7.54 10.60 12.22
CA GLN A 50 6.51 10.29 13.21
C GLN A 50 5.12 10.55 12.65
N VAL A 51 4.19 9.62 12.89
CA VAL A 51 2.85 9.57 12.29
C VAL A 51 1.71 9.51 13.32
N ASP A 52 2.04 9.35 14.59
CA ASP A 52 1.14 9.25 15.73
C ASP A 52 1.60 10.16 16.88
N ASP A 53 0.70 10.43 17.82
CA ASP A 53 1.01 11.21 19.03
C ASP A 53 0.14 10.74 20.20
N ALA A 54 0.51 11.13 21.42
CA ALA A 54 -0.28 10.87 22.62
C ALA A 54 -1.62 11.63 22.57
N PRO A 55 -2.74 11.00 22.97
CA PRO A 55 -4.06 11.62 22.98
C PRO A 55 -4.23 12.71 24.05
#